data_AF-W9UT06-F1
#
_entry.id   AF-W9UT06-F1
#
_cell.length_a   1.000
_cell.length_b   1.000
_cell.length_c   1.000
_cell.angle_alpha   90.00
_cell.angle_beta   90.00
_cell.angle_gamma   90.00
#
_symmetry.space_group_name_H-M   'P 1'
#
loop_
_entity.id
_entity.type
_entity.pdbx_description
1 polymer ?
#
loop_
_entity_poly.entity_id
_entity_poly.type
_entity_poly.pdbx_seq_one_letter_code
_entity_poly.pdbx_strand_id
1 'polypeptide(L)'
;MLVIIHGWSDTYRSFERLGKRLIADGIMPNVKHVRLGDYVTLDDDVTFDDLSYALQAAWKKERLPTAPRSVDIVIHSTGGLVIRHWMITFFKPETNPINRLLMLAPANFGSPLAHKGRSFFGRVVKGFKSSRLFHTGTHILKGLELASPFSWDLAQQDRFGSEVWYGPGRVLCTVLVGTSGYTGIAAAANEKGTDGTVRVSTAHLNPLLVRFDFATDPQKPKLSLEDAKGLTAFARIPNENHSTIALKDNGPKNALTLGLIKDALQVTDETFPAFVNRLETFSDTARTNSSSNSHTQAYQNTVVRLTDDMDAFVTDYFLEIFAKDKLFKKVDNRLTRVVQEEIFEKVHVYSDNSAYRSLLFNTTVLNEKVVTLGLPLFVSLTAMPDISQTKTVGYSTFGYDDIGSIKLTSDRLQKLFHPDRTVLIDIKIHREQTEKVFKIFGLS
;
A
#
# COMPACT_ATOMS: atom_id res chain seq x y z
N MET A 1 0.62 13.75 -25.33
CA MET A 1 -0.12 12.48 -25.59
C MET A 1 -0.58 11.97 -24.24
N LEU A 2 -1.77 11.39 -24.15
CA LEU A 2 -2.35 10.81 -22.94
C LEU A 2 -2.68 9.34 -23.16
N VAL A 3 -2.25 8.47 -22.23
CA VAL A 3 -2.66 7.06 -22.18
C VAL A 3 -3.48 6.81 -20.92
N ILE A 4 -4.61 6.12 -21.03
CA ILE A 4 -5.46 5.75 -19.88
C ILE A 4 -5.48 4.23 -19.74
N ILE A 5 -5.19 3.70 -18.55
CA ILE A 5 -5.08 2.27 -18.28
C ILE A 5 -6.05 1.88 -17.16
N HIS A 6 -6.86 0.85 -17.42
CA HIS A 6 -7.89 0.38 -16.50
C HIS A 6 -7.36 -0.48 -15.34
N GLY A 7 -8.24 -0.80 -14.39
CA GLY A 7 -7.95 -1.69 -13.25
C GLY A 7 -8.33 -3.15 -13.50
N TRP A 8 -8.16 -3.99 -12.47
CA TRP A 8 -8.56 -5.39 -12.51
C TRP A 8 -10.06 -5.57 -12.81
N SER A 9 -10.38 -6.61 -13.59
CA SER A 9 -11.75 -6.94 -14.02
C SER A 9 -12.50 -5.83 -14.77
N ASP A 10 -11.77 -4.96 -15.45
CA ASP A 10 -12.32 -3.89 -16.26
C ASP A 10 -11.80 -3.97 -17.71
N THR A 11 -12.26 -3.08 -18.57
CA THR A 11 -11.78 -2.89 -19.95
C THR A 11 -11.63 -1.42 -20.26
N TYR A 12 -10.96 -1.11 -21.37
CA TYR A 12 -10.79 0.26 -21.88
C TYR A 12 -12.12 1.05 -21.99
N ARG A 13 -13.26 0.38 -22.23
CA ARG A 13 -14.56 1.01 -22.46
C ARG A 13 -15.04 1.86 -21.29
N SER A 14 -14.71 1.45 -20.06
CA SER A 14 -15.07 2.17 -18.84
C SER A 14 -14.41 3.56 -18.73
N PHE A 15 -13.36 3.81 -19.51
CA PHE A 15 -12.61 5.07 -19.51
C PHE A 15 -12.94 5.98 -20.70
N GLU A 16 -13.85 5.59 -21.60
CA GLU A 16 -14.28 6.46 -22.69
C GLU A 16 -14.89 7.77 -22.18
N ARG A 17 -15.67 7.71 -21.09
CA ARG A 17 -16.29 8.91 -20.50
C ARG A 17 -15.23 9.87 -19.96
N LEU A 18 -14.21 9.34 -19.29
CA LEU A 18 -13.08 10.15 -18.81
C LEU A 18 -12.31 10.76 -19.98
N GLY A 19 -11.94 9.96 -20.98
CA GLY A 19 -11.24 10.46 -22.17
C GLY A 19 -12.03 11.55 -22.90
N LYS A 20 -13.32 11.33 -23.16
CA LYS A 20 -14.22 12.33 -23.79
C LYS A 20 -14.32 13.60 -22.94
N ARG A 21 -14.41 13.46 -21.61
CA ARG A 21 -14.47 14.61 -20.69
C ARG A 21 -13.19 15.45 -20.72
N LEU A 22 -12.02 14.83 -20.69
CA LEU A 22 -10.73 15.54 -20.75
C LEU A 22 -10.53 16.30 -22.06
N ILE A 23 -11.06 15.77 -23.17
CA ILE A 23 -11.05 16.48 -24.47
C ILE A 23 -12.02 17.66 -24.43
N ALA A 24 -13.25 17.45 -23.96
CA ALA A 24 -14.25 18.52 -23.86
C ALA A 24 -13.79 19.66 -22.94
N ASP A 25 -13.02 19.35 -21.90
CA ASP A 25 -12.44 20.30 -20.98
C ASP A 25 -11.16 20.99 -21.50
N GLY A 26 -10.71 20.68 -22.73
CA GLY A 26 -9.53 21.29 -23.35
C GLY A 26 -8.18 20.82 -22.78
N ILE A 27 -8.17 19.80 -21.91
CA ILE A 27 -6.94 19.23 -21.33
C ILE A 27 -6.13 18.52 -22.41
N MET A 28 -6.83 17.77 -23.28
CA MET A 28 -6.22 17.12 -24.44
C MET A 28 -6.77 17.74 -25.73
N PRO A 29 -5.91 18.08 -26.70
CA PRO A 29 -6.31 18.89 -27.84
C PRO A 29 -7.29 18.17 -28.78
N ASN A 30 -7.24 16.83 -28.88
CA ASN A 30 -8.24 16.03 -29.59
C ASN A 30 -8.12 14.52 -29.26
N VAL A 31 -9.08 13.72 -29.76
CA VAL A 31 -9.18 12.26 -29.57
C VAL A 31 -7.92 11.50 -29.99
N LYS A 32 -7.20 11.94 -31.04
CA LYS A 32 -5.98 11.25 -31.50
C LYS A 32 -4.85 11.30 -30.48
N HIS A 33 -4.93 12.17 -29.47
CA HIS A 33 -3.97 12.25 -28.38
C HIS A 33 -4.40 11.49 -27.12
N VAL A 34 -5.53 10.79 -27.14
CA VAL A 34 -5.97 9.90 -26.06
C VAL A 34 -5.89 8.45 -26.56
N ARG A 35 -5.19 7.60 -25.83
CA ARG A 35 -5.14 6.15 -26.05
C ARG A 35 -5.70 5.44 -24.82
N LEU A 36 -6.53 4.45 -25.03
CA LEU A 36 -7.09 3.63 -23.95
C LEU A 36 -6.41 2.26 -24.03
N GLY A 37 -5.61 1.93 -23.02
CA GLY A 37 -4.98 0.63 -22.89
C GLY A 37 -5.99 -0.41 -22.44
N ASP A 38 -5.89 -1.62 -22.99
CA ASP A 38 -6.71 -2.77 -22.62
C ASP A 38 -5.79 -3.95 -22.35
N TYR A 39 -5.99 -4.65 -21.22
CA TYR A 39 -5.19 -5.81 -20.87
C TYR A 39 -6.01 -6.87 -20.14
N VAL A 40 -5.55 -8.11 -20.27
CA VAL A 40 -6.21 -9.27 -19.66
C VAL A 40 -5.95 -9.26 -18.16
N THR A 41 -7.03 -9.25 -17.37
CA THR A 41 -6.96 -9.17 -15.89
C THR A 41 -7.52 -10.40 -15.19
N LEU A 42 -8.29 -11.22 -15.91
CA LEU A 42 -9.06 -12.34 -15.34
C LEU A 42 -8.49 -13.69 -15.73
N ASP A 43 -7.39 -13.75 -16.47
CA ASP A 43 -6.73 -15.00 -16.83
C ASP A 43 -5.77 -15.38 -15.70
N ASP A 44 -5.92 -16.60 -15.17
CA ASP A 44 -5.21 -17.01 -13.96
C ASP A 44 -3.70 -17.20 -14.21
N ASP A 45 -3.29 -17.44 -15.45
CA ASP A 45 -1.88 -17.69 -15.83
C ASP A 45 -1.12 -16.39 -16.17
N VAL A 46 -1.83 -15.25 -16.29
CA VAL A 46 -1.21 -13.96 -16.62
C VAL A 46 -0.56 -13.34 -15.38
N THR A 47 0.74 -13.07 -15.46
CA THR A 47 1.55 -12.42 -14.42
C THR A 47 1.76 -10.92 -14.67
N PHE A 48 2.30 -10.19 -13.68
CA PHE A 48 2.70 -8.80 -13.88
C PHE A 48 3.83 -8.64 -14.91
N ASP A 49 4.74 -9.62 -15.00
CA ASP A 49 5.77 -9.62 -16.04
C ASP A 49 5.13 -9.71 -17.42
N ASP A 50 4.22 -10.67 -17.64
CA ASP A 50 3.50 -10.80 -18.91
C ASP A 50 2.80 -9.50 -19.30
N LEU A 51 2.15 -8.84 -18.33
CA LEU A 51 1.49 -7.56 -18.57
C LEU A 51 2.47 -6.45 -18.94
N SER A 52 3.61 -6.34 -18.28
CA SER A 52 4.61 -5.31 -18.60
C SER A 52 5.27 -5.56 -19.95
N TYR A 53 5.61 -6.81 -20.29
CA TYR A 53 6.14 -7.16 -21.62
C TYR A 53 5.10 -6.94 -22.73
N ALA A 54 3.84 -7.31 -22.48
CA ALA A 54 2.74 -7.07 -23.42
C ALA A 54 2.48 -5.57 -23.62
N LEU A 55 2.50 -4.77 -22.54
CA LEU A 55 2.40 -3.32 -22.62
C LEU A 55 3.53 -2.74 -23.46
N GLN A 56 4.78 -3.18 -23.24
CA GLN A 56 5.92 -2.73 -24.02
C GLN A 56 5.80 -3.09 -25.50
N ALA A 57 5.33 -4.30 -25.82
CA ALA A 57 5.10 -4.72 -27.20
C ALA A 57 4.00 -3.88 -27.87
N ALA A 58 2.89 -3.63 -27.16
CA ALA A 58 1.80 -2.79 -27.63
C ALA A 58 2.26 -1.33 -27.85
N TRP A 59 3.05 -0.78 -26.92
CA TRP A 59 3.60 0.57 -27.02
C TRP A 59 4.44 0.76 -28.28
N LYS A 60 5.29 -0.22 -28.59
CA LYS A 60 6.11 -0.24 -29.82
C LYS A 60 5.27 -0.41 -31.07
N LYS A 61 4.32 -1.35 -31.07
CA LYS A 61 3.43 -1.63 -32.20
C LYS A 61 2.65 -0.38 -32.62
N GLU A 62 2.10 0.33 -31.63
CA GLU A 62 1.34 1.57 -31.84
C GLU A 62 2.22 2.82 -32.03
N ARG A 63 3.55 2.64 -32.05
CA ARG A 63 4.56 3.70 -32.23
C ARG A 63 4.34 4.87 -31.27
N LEU A 64 4.01 4.56 -30.01
CA LEU A 64 3.81 5.58 -29.00
C LEU A 64 5.16 6.21 -28.60
N PRO A 65 5.18 7.50 -28.20
CA PRO A 65 6.42 8.19 -27.88
C PRO A 65 7.21 7.48 -26.77
N THR A 66 8.53 7.40 -26.93
CA THR A 66 9.47 6.89 -25.92
C THR A 66 10.51 7.93 -25.53
N ALA A 67 10.44 9.14 -26.07
CA ALA A 67 11.29 10.24 -25.65
C ALA A 67 11.05 10.53 -24.16
N PRO A 68 12.09 10.87 -23.38
CA PRO A 68 11.92 11.14 -21.96
C PRO A 68 10.83 12.19 -21.73
N ARG A 69 9.94 11.92 -20.78
CA ARG A 69 8.90 12.86 -20.34
C ARG A 69 8.03 13.42 -21.48
N SER A 70 7.64 12.57 -22.43
CA SER A 70 6.83 12.93 -23.60
C SER A 70 5.36 12.50 -23.53
N VAL A 71 4.98 11.71 -22.52
CA VAL A 71 3.63 11.14 -22.38
C VAL A 71 3.06 11.37 -20.97
N ASP A 72 1.78 11.72 -20.90
CA ASP A 72 1.03 11.71 -19.64
C ASP A 72 0.24 10.40 -19.55
N ILE A 73 0.11 9.84 -18.34
CA ILE A 73 -0.64 8.60 -18.10
C ILE A 73 -1.67 8.81 -16.98
N VAL A 74 -2.88 8.31 -17.20
CA VAL A 74 -3.89 8.12 -16.16
C VAL A 74 -4.08 6.64 -15.92
N ILE A 75 -4.03 6.19 -14.68
CA ILE A 75 -4.34 4.81 -14.30
C ILE A 75 -5.50 4.76 -13.32
N HIS A 76 -6.15 3.60 -13.24
CA HIS A 76 -7.09 3.29 -12.18
C HIS A 76 -6.72 1.98 -11.48
N SER A 77 -6.83 1.96 -10.15
CA SER A 77 -6.71 0.73 -9.35
C SER A 77 -5.43 -0.06 -9.68
N THR A 78 -5.53 -1.32 -10.07
CA THR A 78 -4.42 -2.21 -10.47
C THR A 78 -3.50 -1.65 -11.54
N GLY A 79 -3.96 -0.72 -12.38
CA GLY A 79 -3.11 -0.06 -13.38
C GLY A 79 -1.89 0.64 -12.78
N GLY A 80 -1.94 1.02 -11.50
CA GLY A 80 -0.79 1.56 -10.77
C GLY A 80 0.36 0.57 -10.65
N LEU A 81 0.07 -0.69 -10.30
CA LEU A 81 1.07 -1.76 -10.22
C LEU A 81 1.64 -2.09 -11.60
N VAL A 82 0.78 -2.17 -12.63
CA VAL A 82 1.20 -2.47 -14.00
C VAL A 82 2.16 -1.41 -14.55
N ILE A 83 1.83 -0.13 -14.38
CA ILE A 83 2.67 0.96 -14.89
C ILE A 83 3.97 1.09 -14.11
N ARG A 84 3.93 1.01 -12.78
CA ARG A 84 5.15 1.05 -11.98
C ARG A 84 6.09 -0.10 -12.35
N HIS A 85 5.58 -1.32 -12.50
CA HIS A 85 6.37 -2.48 -12.91
C HIS A 85 6.96 -2.31 -14.32
N TRP A 86 6.17 -1.81 -15.26
CA TRP A 86 6.65 -1.51 -16.62
C TRP A 86 7.77 -0.45 -16.63
N MET A 87 7.63 0.61 -15.82
CA MET A 87 8.63 1.67 -15.70
C MET A 87 9.98 1.12 -15.24
N ILE A 88 10.00 0.35 -14.15
CA ILE A 88 11.25 -0.20 -13.58
C ILE A 88 11.86 -1.29 -14.47
N THR A 89 11.05 -1.99 -15.26
CA THR A 89 11.51 -3.10 -16.12
C THR A 89 12.20 -2.59 -17.38
N PHE A 90 11.67 -1.53 -18.00
CA PHE A 90 12.08 -1.11 -19.35
C PHE A 90 12.81 0.23 -19.43
N PHE A 91 12.83 1.02 -18.35
CA PHE A 91 13.40 2.36 -18.36
C PHE A 91 14.28 2.61 -17.16
N LYS A 92 15.06 3.68 -17.25
CA LYS A 92 15.69 4.37 -16.12
C LYS A 92 14.94 5.68 -15.85
N PRO A 93 15.01 6.24 -14.62
CA PRO A 93 14.30 7.48 -14.30
C PRO A 93 14.53 8.63 -15.30
N GLU A 94 15.75 8.79 -15.80
CA GLU A 94 16.16 9.85 -16.74
C GLU A 94 15.60 9.64 -18.15
N THR A 95 15.35 8.38 -18.50
CA THR A 95 14.91 7.96 -19.84
C THR A 95 13.43 7.64 -19.91
N ASN A 96 12.73 7.72 -18.78
CA ASN A 96 11.34 7.31 -18.68
C ASN A 96 10.46 8.24 -19.53
N PRO A 97 9.58 7.69 -20.40
CA PRO A 97 8.75 8.51 -21.27
C PRO A 97 7.61 9.23 -20.53
N ILE A 98 7.30 8.84 -19.30
CA ILE A 98 6.20 9.42 -18.53
C ILE A 98 6.63 10.77 -17.96
N ASN A 99 5.88 11.81 -18.29
CA ASN A 99 5.99 13.12 -17.66
C ASN A 99 5.09 13.20 -16.42
N ARG A 100 3.77 13.02 -16.62
CA ARG A 100 2.78 13.05 -15.53
C ARG A 100 2.11 11.70 -15.38
N LEU A 101 1.97 11.27 -14.13
CA LEU A 101 1.27 10.03 -13.78
C LEU A 101 0.15 10.35 -12.80
N LEU A 102 -1.09 10.36 -13.29
CA LEU A 102 -2.27 10.50 -12.45
C LEU A 102 -2.81 9.12 -12.08
N MET A 103 -2.78 8.78 -10.80
CA MET A 103 -3.31 7.55 -10.26
C MET A 103 -4.67 7.79 -9.60
N LEU A 104 -5.72 7.18 -10.14
CA LEU A 104 -7.06 7.20 -9.56
C LEU A 104 -7.28 5.93 -8.74
N ALA A 105 -7.39 6.08 -7.43
CA ALA A 105 -7.53 5.01 -6.44
C ALA A 105 -6.59 3.81 -6.69
N PRO A 106 -5.27 4.01 -6.82
CA PRO A 106 -4.33 2.90 -7.08
C PRO A 106 -4.26 1.94 -5.90
N ALA A 107 -4.10 0.64 -6.16
CA ALA A 107 -3.81 -0.35 -5.13
C ALA A 107 -2.29 -0.51 -4.92
N ASN A 108 -1.58 0.59 -4.65
CA ASN A 108 -0.11 0.62 -4.60
C ASN A 108 0.50 -0.34 -3.57
N PHE A 109 -0.21 -0.58 -2.46
CA PHE A 109 0.14 -1.53 -1.40
C PHE A 109 -1.00 -2.53 -1.12
N GLY A 110 -1.74 -2.86 -2.17
CA GLY A 110 -2.80 -3.87 -2.15
C GLY A 110 -4.19 -3.35 -1.78
N SER A 111 -5.15 -4.28 -1.71
CA SER A 111 -6.57 -4.05 -1.47
C SER A 111 -7.17 -5.18 -0.62
N PRO A 112 -8.04 -4.86 0.36
CA PRO A 112 -8.82 -5.87 1.08
C PRO A 112 -9.74 -6.72 0.21
N LEU A 113 -10.09 -6.29 -1.01
CA LEU A 113 -10.95 -7.11 -1.87
C LEU A 113 -10.21 -8.26 -2.52
N ALA A 114 -8.90 -8.17 -2.73
CA ALA A 114 -8.15 -9.12 -3.55
C ALA A 114 -8.15 -10.57 -3.02
N HIS A 115 -8.37 -10.78 -1.72
CA HIS A 115 -8.45 -12.11 -1.09
C HIS A 115 -9.88 -12.65 -0.95
N LYS A 116 -10.92 -11.89 -1.37
CA LYS A 116 -12.31 -12.34 -1.20
C LYS A 116 -12.63 -13.48 -2.17
N GLY A 117 -13.51 -14.39 -1.76
CA GLY A 117 -13.88 -15.55 -2.58
C GLY A 117 -14.61 -15.18 -3.87
N ARG A 118 -14.60 -16.09 -4.84
CA ARG A 118 -15.25 -15.92 -6.17
C ARG A 118 -16.73 -15.56 -6.08
N SER A 119 -17.46 -16.17 -5.13
CA SER A 119 -18.87 -15.89 -4.88
C SER A 119 -19.11 -14.45 -4.43
N PHE A 120 -18.21 -13.91 -3.61
CA PHE A 120 -18.23 -12.52 -3.18
C PHE A 120 -18.04 -11.59 -4.36
N PHE A 121 -17.02 -11.82 -5.21
CA PHE A 121 -16.81 -11.02 -6.40
C PHE A 121 -17.99 -11.07 -7.38
N GLY A 122 -18.51 -12.27 -7.67
CA GLY A 122 -19.66 -12.43 -8.57
C GLY A 122 -20.91 -11.72 -8.07
N ARG A 123 -21.17 -11.76 -6.75
CA ARG A 123 -22.38 -11.19 -6.15
C ARG A 123 -22.26 -9.69 -5.86
N VAL A 124 -21.14 -9.26 -5.32
CA VAL A 124 -20.95 -7.94 -4.72
C VAL A 124 -20.25 -6.97 -5.69
N VAL A 125 -19.32 -7.47 -6.50
CA VAL A 125 -18.53 -6.64 -7.41
C VAL A 125 -19.08 -6.64 -8.85
N LYS A 126 -19.58 -7.78 -9.36
CA LYS A 126 -20.06 -7.87 -10.77
C LYS A 126 -21.58 -7.85 -10.95
N GLY A 127 -22.35 -8.26 -9.95
CA GLY A 127 -23.73 -8.72 -10.20
C GLY A 127 -23.76 -9.95 -11.10
N PHE A 128 -24.91 -10.61 -11.26
CA PHE A 128 -25.05 -11.92 -11.95
C PHE A 128 -24.74 -11.95 -13.47
N LYS A 129 -23.93 -11.03 -14.00
CA LYS A 129 -23.55 -10.92 -15.42
C LYS A 129 -22.05 -11.16 -15.65
N SER A 130 -21.55 -12.37 -15.37
CA SER A 130 -20.20 -12.77 -15.82
C SER A 130 -20.30 -13.99 -16.73
N SER A 131 -19.83 -13.84 -17.97
CA SER A 131 -19.77 -14.87 -19.01
C SER A 131 -18.47 -15.72 -18.98
N ARG A 132 -17.59 -15.50 -18.00
CA ARG A 132 -16.41 -16.36 -17.75
C ARG A 132 -16.50 -16.89 -16.31
N LEU A 133 -16.82 -18.17 -16.18
CA LEU A 133 -17.19 -18.81 -14.91
C LEU A 133 -16.00 -19.37 -14.10
N PHE A 134 -14.76 -19.37 -14.63
CA PHE A 134 -13.68 -20.16 -14.03
C PHE A 134 -12.38 -19.44 -13.67
N HIS A 135 -12.08 -18.27 -14.24
CA HIS A 135 -10.83 -17.54 -13.97
C HIS A 135 -11.07 -16.18 -13.31
N THR A 136 -10.17 -15.82 -12.39
CA THR A 136 -10.22 -14.60 -11.61
C THR A 136 -8.98 -13.71 -11.77
N GLY A 137 -7.96 -14.18 -12.47
CA GLY A 137 -6.67 -13.52 -12.52
C GLY A 137 -5.88 -13.76 -11.25
N THR A 138 -5.73 -15.03 -10.82
CA THR A 138 -5.06 -15.43 -9.58
C THR A 138 -3.75 -14.70 -9.32
N HIS A 139 -2.82 -14.66 -10.27
CA HIS A 139 -1.54 -13.98 -10.07
C HIS A 139 -1.68 -12.46 -9.88
N ILE A 140 -2.59 -11.82 -10.62
CA ILE A 140 -2.87 -10.39 -10.48
C ILE A 140 -3.51 -10.10 -9.11
N LEU A 141 -4.46 -10.93 -8.67
CA LEU A 141 -5.08 -10.82 -7.35
C LEU A 141 -4.06 -11.03 -6.22
N LYS A 142 -3.16 -12.01 -6.35
CA LYS A 142 -2.05 -12.20 -5.41
C LYS A 142 -1.15 -10.98 -5.31
N GLY A 143 -0.84 -10.32 -6.42
CA GLY A 143 -0.10 -9.06 -6.38
C GLY A 143 -0.86 -7.89 -5.75
N LEU A 144 -2.20 -7.88 -5.88
CA LEU A 144 -3.10 -6.89 -5.28
C LEU A 144 -3.47 -7.20 -3.81
N GLU A 145 -3.13 -8.38 -3.30
CA GLU A 145 -3.41 -8.73 -1.92
C GLU A 145 -2.64 -7.82 -0.98
N LEU A 146 -3.25 -7.48 0.16
CA LEU A 146 -2.54 -6.76 1.21
C LEU A 146 -1.33 -7.58 1.67
N ALA A 147 -0.22 -6.88 1.95
CA ALA A 147 1.06 -7.49 2.29
C ALA A 147 1.68 -8.38 1.19
N SER A 148 1.24 -8.23 -0.06
CA SER A 148 1.84 -8.89 -1.22
C SER A 148 3.34 -8.57 -1.36
N PRO A 149 4.22 -9.61 -1.44
CA PRO A 149 5.63 -9.45 -1.74
C PRO A 149 5.88 -8.65 -3.03
N PHE A 150 5.03 -8.81 -4.04
CA PHE A 150 5.15 -8.06 -5.30
C PHE A 150 5.09 -6.55 -5.07
N SER A 151 4.10 -6.07 -4.30
CA SER A 151 3.96 -4.64 -4.00
C SER A 151 5.09 -4.10 -3.12
N TRP A 152 5.61 -4.96 -2.23
CA TRP A 152 6.77 -4.67 -1.39
C TRP A 152 8.03 -4.50 -2.25
N ASP A 153 8.35 -5.47 -3.09
CA ASP A 153 9.54 -5.47 -3.94
C ASP A 153 9.50 -4.35 -4.99
N LEU A 154 8.31 -4.00 -5.47
CA LEU A 154 8.13 -2.86 -6.35
C LEU A 154 8.48 -1.55 -5.64
N ALA A 155 8.03 -1.36 -4.39
CA ALA A 155 8.38 -0.19 -3.58
C ALA A 155 9.87 -0.15 -3.21
N GLN A 156 10.49 -1.31 -2.96
CA GLN A 156 11.94 -1.42 -2.76
C GLN A 156 12.73 -0.89 -3.96
N GLN A 157 12.18 -0.99 -5.17
CA GLN A 157 12.84 -0.53 -6.39
C GLN A 157 12.54 0.94 -6.70
N ASP A 158 11.29 1.38 -6.65
CA ASP A 158 10.89 2.71 -7.13
C ASP A 158 10.74 3.79 -6.03
N ARG A 159 10.67 3.39 -4.75
CA ARG A 159 10.62 4.31 -3.60
C ARG A 159 11.87 4.25 -2.74
N PHE A 160 12.49 3.09 -2.57
CA PHE A 160 13.68 2.92 -1.72
C PHE A 160 14.96 2.54 -2.48
N GLY A 161 14.87 2.32 -3.80
CA GLY A 161 16.02 1.99 -4.65
C GLY A 161 17.04 3.14 -4.70
N SER A 162 18.23 2.92 -5.27
CA SER A 162 19.27 3.96 -5.37
C SER A 162 18.80 5.20 -6.13
N GLU A 163 17.94 5.00 -7.12
CA GLU A 163 17.46 5.99 -8.07
C GLU A 163 16.21 6.75 -7.61
N VAL A 164 16.06 7.99 -8.08
CA VAL A 164 14.87 8.83 -7.80
C VAL A 164 13.94 8.83 -9.02
N TRP A 165 12.78 8.19 -8.87
CA TRP A 165 11.79 8.02 -9.96
C TRP A 165 10.76 9.14 -10.09
N TYR A 166 10.54 9.92 -9.02
CA TYR A 166 9.40 10.83 -8.92
C TYR A 166 9.81 12.22 -8.43
N GLY A 167 9.10 13.23 -8.90
CA GLY A 167 9.32 14.64 -8.59
C GLY A 167 9.82 15.47 -9.78
N PRO A 168 10.15 16.76 -9.56
CA PRO A 168 10.62 17.65 -10.63
C PRO A 168 11.81 17.06 -11.40
N GLY A 169 11.78 17.13 -12.73
CA GLY A 169 12.80 16.52 -13.59
C GLY A 169 12.66 15.00 -13.79
N ARG A 170 11.66 14.39 -13.15
CA ARG A 170 11.30 12.95 -13.20
C ARG A 170 9.79 12.82 -13.45
N VAL A 171 9.16 11.74 -12.99
CA VAL A 171 7.71 11.53 -13.13
C VAL A 171 6.96 12.38 -12.09
N LEU A 172 6.10 13.28 -12.57
CA LEU A 172 5.20 14.08 -11.74
C LEU A 172 3.98 13.21 -11.38
N CYS A 173 4.10 12.43 -10.30
CA CYS A 173 3.08 11.49 -9.87
C CYS A 173 2.08 12.11 -8.89
N THR A 174 0.80 12.01 -9.22
CA THR A 174 -0.32 12.45 -8.38
C THR A 174 -1.25 11.29 -8.08
N VAL A 175 -1.54 11.04 -6.81
CA VAL A 175 -2.48 10.01 -6.35
C VAL A 175 -3.74 10.69 -5.82
N LEU A 176 -4.89 10.32 -6.38
CA LEU A 176 -6.20 10.72 -5.88
C LEU A 176 -6.96 9.47 -5.44
N VAL A 177 -7.49 9.43 -4.22
CA VAL A 177 -8.25 8.27 -3.70
C VAL A 177 -9.53 8.74 -3.01
N GLY A 178 -10.62 8.00 -3.16
CA GLY A 178 -11.88 8.30 -2.47
C GLY A 178 -11.81 7.97 -0.97
N THR A 179 -12.82 8.38 -0.21
CA THR A 179 -12.95 8.02 1.22
C THR A 179 -14.31 7.43 1.58
N SER A 180 -15.20 7.28 0.60
CA SER A 180 -16.54 6.76 0.80
C SER A 180 -16.63 5.34 0.28
N GLY A 181 -17.28 4.46 1.04
CA GLY A 181 -17.62 3.13 0.57
C GLY A 181 -18.73 3.13 -0.48
N TYR A 182 -19.00 1.95 -1.04
CA TYR A 182 -20.17 1.71 -1.88
C TYR A 182 -21.47 1.72 -1.07
N THR A 183 -22.61 1.86 -1.76
CA THR A 183 -23.95 1.74 -1.19
C THR A 183 -24.67 0.49 -1.71
N GLY A 184 -25.82 0.14 -1.12
CA GLY A 184 -26.59 -1.04 -1.53
C GLY A 184 -25.84 -2.35 -1.28
N ILE A 185 -26.01 -3.34 -2.16
CA ILE A 185 -25.38 -4.67 -2.03
C ILE A 185 -23.84 -4.56 -2.05
N ALA A 186 -23.30 -3.63 -2.84
CA ALA A 186 -21.85 -3.41 -2.95
C ALA A 186 -21.23 -2.92 -1.63
N ALA A 187 -22.03 -2.37 -0.69
CA ALA A 187 -21.55 -1.96 0.63
C ALA A 187 -20.95 -3.11 1.45
N ALA A 188 -21.25 -4.37 1.12
CA ALA A 188 -20.63 -5.54 1.75
C ALA A 188 -19.11 -5.63 1.52
N ALA A 189 -18.56 -4.88 0.56
CA ALA A 189 -17.13 -4.74 0.29
C ALA A 189 -16.43 -3.72 1.19
N ASN A 190 -17.19 -2.84 1.84
CA ASN A 190 -16.63 -1.72 2.57
C ASN A 190 -15.89 -2.20 3.82
N GLU A 191 -14.65 -1.74 3.96
CA GLU A 191 -13.91 -1.80 5.23
C GLU A 191 -13.58 -0.36 5.66
N LYS A 192 -13.39 -0.11 6.96
CA LYS A 192 -13.05 1.24 7.45
C LYS A 192 -11.75 1.74 6.80
N GLY A 193 -11.69 3.04 6.52
CA GLY A 193 -10.53 3.66 5.86
C GLY A 193 -10.38 3.28 4.39
N THR A 194 -11.43 2.78 3.73
CA THR A 194 -11.43 2.46 2.29
C THR A 194 -12.33 3.38 1.48
N ASP A 195 -12.04 3.46 0.18
CA ASP A 195 -12.95 4.00 -0.85
C ASP A 195 -14.01 2.97 -1.33
N GLY A 196 -14.21 1.91 -0.55
CA GLY A 196 -15.03 0.75 -0.91
C GLY A 196 -14.25 -0.41 -1.54
N THR A 197 -13.02 -0.19 -2.03
CA THR A 197 -12.15 -1.25 -2.57
C THR A 197 -10.73 -1.18 -2.02
N VAL A 198 -10.10 -0.01 -2.04
CA VAL A 198 -8.70 0.21 -1.66
C VAL A 198 -8.67 1.00 -0.35
N ARG A 199 -7.72 0.69 0.55
CA ARG A 199 -7.51 1.52 1.74
C ARG A 199 -6.85 2.83 1.30
N VAL A 200 -7.29 3.95 1.84
CA VAL A 200 -6.69 5.27 1.58
C VAL A 200 -5.18 5.22 1.82
N SER A 201 -4.75 4.54 2.89
CA SER A 201 -3.35 4.31 3.25
C SER A 201 -2.56 3.42 2.29
N THR A 202 -3.22 2.51 1.57
CA THR A 202 -2.58 1.63 0.57
C THR A 202 -2.47 2.29 -0.80
N ALA A 203 -3.20 3.38 -1.05
CA ALA A 203 -3.12 4.13 -2.29
C ALA A 203 -1.93 5.11 -2.29
N HIS A 204 -1.64 5.72 -1.15
CA HIS A 204 -0.60 6.73 -1.03
C HIS A 204 0.80 6.18 -1.34
N LEU A 205 1.50 6.77 -2.31
CA LEU A 205 2.84 6.36 -2.75
C LEU A 205 3.99 7.02 -1.95
N ASN A 206 3.74 7.36 -0.69
CA ASN A 206 4.76 7.90 0.22
C ASN A 206 4.98 6.96 1.42
N PRO A 207 5.50 5.74 1.20
CA PRO A 207 5.72 4.80 2.28
C PRO A 207 6.89 5.20 3.17
N LEU A 208 6.92 4.66 4.39
CA LEU A 208 8.11 4.64 5.25
C LEU A 208 8.63 3.21 5.34
N LEU A 209 9.94 3.01 5.23
CA LEU A 209 10.57 1.72 5.49
C LEU A 209 11.27 1.74 6.85
N VAL A 210 10.98 0.73 7.65
CA VAL A 210 11.54 0.54 8.98
C VAL A 210 12.21 -0.82 9.00
N ARG A 211 13.49 -0.87 9.35
CA ARG A 211 14.21 -2.15 9.55
C ARG A 211 14.56 -2.30 11.01
N PHE A 212 14.20 -3.46 11.58
CA PHE A 212 14.59 -3.88 12.91
C PHE A 212 15.45 -5.14 12.82
N ASP A 213 16.70 -5.02 13.26
CA ASP A 213 17.60 -6.16 13.41
C ASP A 213 17.72 -6.50 14.89
N PHE A 214 17.01 -7.56 15.29
CA PHE A 214 17.14 -8.23 16.58
C PHE A 214 18.12 -9.41 16.53
N ALA A 215 18.60 -9.78 15.35
CA ALA A 215 19.49 -10.92 15.19
C ALA A 215 20.89 -10.65 15.79
N THR A 216 21.37 -9.40 15.69
CA THR A 216 22.68 -9.03 16.24
C THR A 216 22.69 -8.98 17.78
N ASP A 217 21.73 -8.26 18.37
CA ASP A 217 21.55 -8.10 19.82
C ASP A 217 20.04 -7.96 20.10
N PRO A 218 19.37 -9.04 20.52
CA PRO A 218 17.93 -9.02 20.77
C PRO A 218 17.48 -7.96 21.78
N GLN A 219 18.33 -7.59 22.75
CA GLN A 219 18.00 -6.60 23.78
C GLN A 219 18.26 -5.15 23.31
N LYS A 220 19.08 -4.98 22.27
CA LYS A 220 19.41 -3.67 21.68
C LYS A 220 19.28 -3.72 20.16
N PRO A 221 18.06 -3.90 19.62
CA PRO A 221 17.86 -4.03 18.20
C PRO A 221 18.32 -2.78 17.46
N LYS A 222 18.98 -2.97 16.32
CA LYS A 222 19.33 -1.87 15.42
C LYS A 222 18.07 -1.44 14.66
N LEU A 223 17.73 -0.17 14.76
CA LEU A 223 16.60 0.44 14.07
C LEU A 223 17.12 1.37 12.98
N SER A 224 16.63 1.18 11.75
CA SER A 224 16.80 2.14 10.66
C SER A 224 15.44 2.58 10.12
N LEU A 225 15.31 3.87 9.81
CA LEU A 225 14.16 4.43 9.14
C LEU A 225 14.65 5.01 7.81
N GLU A 226 13.93 4.73 6.75
CA GLU A 226 14.22 5.22 5.41
C GLU A 226 12.95 5.81 4.82
N ASP A 227 12.96 7.11 4.55
CA ASP A 227 11.88 7.81 3.87
C ASP A 227 11.88 7.47 2.37
N ALA A 228 10.69 7.44 1.75
CA ALA A 228 10.59 7.23 0.32
C ALA A 228 11.27 8.36 -0.47
N LYS A 229 12.02 7.99 -1.51
CA LYS A 229 12.78 8.92 -2.34
C LYS A 229 11.92 9.63 -3.37
N GLY A 230 12.10 10.93 -3.52
CA GLY A 230 11.38 11.71 -4.53
C GLY A 230 9.95 12.05 -4.13
N LEU A 231 9.43 13.08 -4.78
CA LEU A 231 8.20 13.76 -4.38
C LEU A 231 6.99 13.22 -5.15
N THR A 232 5.88 12.97 -4.45
CA THR A 232 4.60 12.57 -5.04
C THR A 232 3.46 13.40 -4.42
N ALA A 233 2.47 13.79 -5.21
CA ALA A 233 1.29 14.49 -4.72
C ALA A 233 0.20 13.48 -4.30
N PHE A 234 -0.53 13.74 -3.22
CA PHE A 234 -1.57 12.85 -2.72
C PHE A 234 -2.79 13.62 -2.22
N ALA A 235 -3.98 13.22 -2.65
CA ALA A 235 -5.23 13.68 -2.07
C ALA A 235 -6.20 12.54 -1.76
N ARG A 236 -6.75 12.58 -0.55
CA ARG A 236 -7.97 11.86 -0.19
C ARG A 236 -9.19 12.73 -0.47
N ILE A 237 -10.13 12.23 -1.27
CA ILE A 237 -11.26 13.01 -1.78
C ILE A 237 -12.55 12.56 -1.07
N PRO A 238 -13.12 13.42 -0.19
CA PRO A 238 -14.39 13.13 0.46
C PRO A 238 -15.51 12.84 -0.53
N ASN A 239 -16.44 11.96 -0.16
CA ASN A 239 -17.64 11.60 -0.93
C ASN A 239 -17.39 10.82 -2.23
N GLU A 240 -16.13 10.63 -2.64
CA GLU A 240 -15.79 9.73 -3.73
C GLU A 240 -15.60 8.31 -3.22
N ASN A 241 -16.06 7.34 -4.01
CA ASN A 241 -15.70 5.94 -3.87
C ASN A 241 -14.76 5.51 -5.01
N HIS A 242 -14.36 4.25 -5.00
CA HIS A 242 -13.43 3.67 -5.97
C HIS A 242 -13.85 3.83 -7.43
N SER A 243 -15.16 3.87 -7.70
CA SER A 243 -15.73 4.01 -9.05
C SER A 243 -15.91 5.47 -9.46
N THR A 244 -16.49 6.30 -8.59
CA THR A 244 -16.89 7.67 -8.92
C THR A 244 -15.68 8.57 -9.19
N ILE A 245 -14.56 8.33 -8.50
CA ILE A 245 -13.28 9.02 -8.72
C ILE A 245 -12.73 8.80 -10.15
N ALA A 246 -13.05 7.65 -10.76
CA ALA A 246 -12.69 7.30 -12.12
C ALA A 246 -13.76 7.70 -13.16
N LEU A 247 -14.70 8.59 -12.78
CA LEU A 247 -15.85 9.04 -13.58
C LEU A 247 -16.86 7.94 -13.95
N LYS A 248 -16.80 6.79 -13.27
CA LYS A 248 -17.80 5.72 -13.35
C LYS A 248 -18.99 6.04 -12.42
N ASP A 249 -20.04 5.23 -12.42
CA ASP A 249 -21.19 5.35 -11.50
C ASP A 249 -21.81 6.76 -11.40
N ASN A 250 -22.17 7.32 -12.57
CA ASN A 250 -22.68 8.68 -12.74
C ASN A 250 -21.65 9.80 -12.48
N GLY A 251 -20.41 9.45 -12.22
CA GLY A 251 -19.27 10.36 -12.15
C GLY A 251 -19.03 10.90 -10.73
N PRO A 252 -18.08 11.84 -10.60
CA PRO A 252 -17.64 12.38 -9.33
C PRO A 252 -18.79 12.97 -8.51
N LYS A 253 -18.76 12.73 -7.21
CA LYS A 253 -19.71 13.29 -6.23
C LYS A 253 -19.17 14.53 -5.54
N ASN A 254 -17.85 14.68 -5.52
CA ASN A 254 -17.18 15.87 -5.02
C ASN A 254 -16.94 16.84 -6.18
N ALA A 255 -17.37 18.09 -6.01
CA ALA A 255 -17.26 19.12 -7.03
C ALA A 255 -15.80 19.43 -7.41
N LEU A 256 -14.84 19.14 -6.52
CA LEU A 256 -13.42 19.44 -6.74
C LEU A 256 -12.68 18.34 -7.51
N THR A 257 -13.21 17.10 -7.57
CA THR A 257 -12.53 15.95 -8.17
C THR A 257 -12.04 16.22 -9.59
N LEU A 258 -12.90 16.80 -10.44
CA LEU A 258 -12.51 17.10 -11.82
C LEU A 258 -11.46 18.19 -11.90
N GLY A 259 -11.52 19.22 -11.04
CA GLY A 259 -10.49 20.25 -10.96
C GLY A 259 -9.13 19.67 -10.59
N LEU A 260 -9.09 18.80 -9.57
CA LEU A 260 -7.86 18.13 -9.15
C LEU A 260 -7.27 17.22 -10.22
N ILE A 261 -8.11 16.51 -10.98
CA ILE A 261 -7.67 15.70 -12.14
C ILE A 261 -7.03 16.59 -13.21
N LYS A 262 -7.64 17.74 -13.52
CA LYS A 262 -7.10 18.70 -14.51
C LYS A 262 -5.76 19.26 -14.06
N ASP A 263 -5.70 19.73 -12.82
CA ASP A 263 -4.49 20.32 -12.22
C ASP A 263 -3.33 19.31 -12.25
N ALA A 264 -3.60 18.05 -11.89
CA ALA A 264 -2.60 16.97 -11.94
C ALA A 264 -2.05 16.70 -13.36
N LEU A 265 -2.87 16.89 -14.39
CA LEU A 265 -2.48 16.71 -15.79
C LEU A 265 -1.84 17.95 -16.42
N GLN A 266 -1.83 19.08 -15.72
CA GLN A 266 -1.29 20.36 -16.22
C GLN A 266 -0.09 20.87 -15.41
N VAL A 267 0.16 20.31 -14.23
CA VAL A 267 1.29 20.69 -13.37
C VAL A 267 2.64 20.58 -14.09
N THR A 268 3.58 21.46 -13.76
CA THR A 268 4.94 21.49 -14.32
C THR A 268 5.96 21.20 -13.23
N ASP A 269 7.24 21.05 -13.58
CA ASP A 269 8.31 20.86 -12.59
C ASP A 269 8.34 21.98 -11.54
N GLU A 270 8.15 23.21 -12.00
CA GLU A 270 8.20 24.42 -11.17
C GLU A 270 7.01 24.50 -10.21
N THR A 271 5.83 24.06 -10.67
CA THR A 271 4.58 24.17 -9.91
C THR A 271 4.26 22.93 -9.08
N PHE A 272 4.93 21.81 -9.33
CA PHE A 272 4.66 20.53 -8.67
C PHE A 272 4.85 20.55 -7.15
N PRO A 273 5.92 21.14 -6.57
CA PRO A 273 6.06 21.22 -5.13
C PRO A 273 4.91 21.98 -4.44
N ALA A 274 4.47 23.10 -5.02
CA ALA A 274 3.33 23.85 -4.49
C ALA A 274 2.02 23.06 -4.62
N PHE A 275 1.87 22.29 -5.70
CA PHE A 275 0.72 21.41 -5.90
C PHE A 275 0.65 20.31 -4.84
N VAL A 276 1.78 19.69 -4.49
CA VAL A 276 1.88 18.68 -3.42
C VAL A 276 1.38 19.26 -2.09
N ASN A 277 1.93 20.41 -1.66
CA ASN A 277 1.53 21.06 -0.42
C ASN A 277 0.03 21.43 -0.40
N ARG A 278 -0.52 21.83 -1.55
CA ARG A 278 -1.97 22.11 -1.68
C ARG A 278 -2.80 20.85 -1.46
N LEU A 279 -2.40 19.71 -2.02
CA LEU A 279 -3.13 18.45 -1.85
C LEU A 279 -2.99 17.87 -0.43
N GLU A 280 -1.84 18.08 0.22
CA GLU A 280 -1.64 17.74 1.64
C GLU A 280 -2.58 18.55 2.52
N THR A 281 -2.62 19.87 2.35
CA THR A 281 -3.54 20.77 3.08
C THR A 281 -5.01 20.40 2.85
N PHE A 282 -5.36 20.07 1.61
CA PHE A 282 -6.70 19.58 1.28
C PHE A 282 -7.03 18.28 2.02
N SER A 283 -6.08 17.35 2.07
CA SER A 283 -6.23 16.06 2.77
C SER A 283 -6.34 16.22 4.28
N ASP A 284 -5.56 17.13 4.88
CA ASP A 284 -5.65 17.45 6.31
C ASP A 284 -7.00 18.04 6.68
N THR A 285 -7.49 18.98 5.86
CA THR A 285 -8.82 19.56 6.03
C THR A 285 -9.90 18.47 5.94
N ALA A 286 -9.78 17.56 4.96
CA ALA A 286 -10.69 16.43 4.80
C ALA A 286 -10.65 15.47 6.00
N ARG A 287 -9.47 15.19 6.58
CA ARG A 287 -9.32 14.36 7.79
C ARG A 287 -10.02 15.01 8.98
N THR A 288 -9.75 16.28 9.24
CA THR A 288 -10.35 17.01 10.36
C THR A 288 -11.88 17.00 10.27
N ASN A 289 -12.43 17.31 9.09
CA ASN A 289 -13.88 17.36 8.86
C ASN A 289 -14.57 15.99 8.96
N SER A 290 -13.83 14.90 8.83
CA SER A 290 -14.36 13.54 8.81
C SER A 290 -13.94 12.69 10.01
N SER A 291 -13.33 13.33 11.02
CA SER A 291 -12.78 12.71 12.23
C SER A 291 -13.83 12.01 13.11
N SER A 292 -15.10 12.40 13.03
CA SER A 292 -16.19 11.82 13.81
C SER A 292 -16.77 10.53 13.22
N ASN A 293 -16.53 10.26 11.93
CA ASN A 293 -17.02 9.06 11.26
C ASN A 293 -15.90 8.04 11.12
N SER A 294 -16.01 6.93 11.85
CA SER A 294 -14.99 5.87 11.88
C SER A 294 -14.62 5.31 10.50
N HIS A 295 -15.54 5.28 9.53
CA HIS A 295 -15.22 4.83 8.17
C HIS A 295 -14.24 5.77 7.48
N THR A 296 -14.36 7.07 7.74
CA THR A 296 -13.58 8.14 7.10
C THR A 296 -12.45 8.68 7.96
N GLN A 297 -12.23 8.15 9.16
CA GLN A 297 -11.06 8.52 9.96
C GLN A 297 -9.75 8.22 9.21
N ALA A 298 -8.62 8.73 9.73
CA ALA A 298 -7.32 8.44 9.16
C ALA A 298 -6.79 7.11 9.66
N TYR A 299 -6.31 6.28 8.73
CA TYR A 299 -5.74 4.98 9.01
C TYR A 299 -4.31 4.86 8.46
N GLN A 300 -3.51 3.99 9.06
CA GLN A 300 -2.22 3.56 8.55
C GLN A 300 -2.26 2.07 8.22
N ASN A 301 -1.70 1.71 7.07
CA ASN A 301 -1.42 0.33 6.71
C ASN A 301 0.02 0.01 7.11
N THR A 302 0.25 -0.93 8.02
CA THR A 302 1.59 -1.37 8.43
C THR A 302 1.82 -2.79 7.91
N VAL A 303 2.67 -2.94 6.92
CA VAL A 303 3.08 -4.25 6.39
C VAL A 303 4.31 -4.72 7.12
N VAL A 304 4.28 -5.91 7.70
CA VAL A 304 5.39 -6.55 8.39
C VAL A 304 5.88 -7.72 7.55
N ARG A 305 7.20 -7.82 7.38
CA ARG A 305 7.92 -9.00 6.89
C ARG A 305 8.85 -9.48 8.00
N LEU A 306 8.78 -10.76 8.35
CA LEU A 306 9.65 -11.36 9.36
C LEU A 306 10.54 -12.46 8.75
N THR A 307 11.85 -12.30 8.94
CA THR A 307 12.88 -13.27 8.54
C THR A 307 13.79 -13.58 9.71
N ASP A 308 14.48 -14.72 9.66
CA ASP A 308 15.58 -15.01 10.56
C ASP A 308 16.93 -14.64 9.97
N ASP A 309 17.99 -14.77 10.77
CA ASP A 309 19.37 -14.41 10.41
C ASP A 309 19.97 -15.26 9.28
N MET A 310 19.33 -16.39 8.96
CA MET A 310 19.60 -17.24 7.80
C MET A 310 18.74 -16.87 6.58
N ASP A 311 18.07 -15.73 6.63
CA ASP A 311 17.14 -15.20 5.61
C ASP A 311 15.92 -16.12 5.34
N ALA A 312 15.61 -17.04 6.26
CA ALA A 312 14.41 -17.87 6.16
C ALA A 312 13.19 -17.11 6.68
N PHE A 313 12.04 -17.31 6.03
CA PHE A 313 10.77 -16.70 6.45
C PHE A 313 10.28 -17.32 7.76
N VAL A 314 9.86 -16.46 8.69
CA VAL A 314 9.23 -16.88 9.95
C VAL A 314 7.72 -16.74 9.82
N THR A 315 7.05 -17.86 9.58
CA THR A 315 5.63 -17.90 9.20
C THR A 315 4.67 -17.91 10.38
N ASP A 316 5.13 -18.36 11.54
CA ASP A 316 4.36 -18.42 12.78
C ASP A 316 4.95 -17.46 13.83
N TYR A 317 4.26 -16.35 14.03
CA TYR A 317 4.66 -15.30 14.95
C TYR A 317 3.46 -14.48 15.42
N PHE A 318 3.65 -13.70 16.47
CA PHE A 318 2.69 -12.73 17.00
C PHE A 318 3.42 -11.43 17.30
N LEU A 319 2.88 -10.32 16.78
CA LEU A 319 3.37 -8.98 17.03
C LEU A 319 2.33 -8.26 17.89
N GLU A 320 2.72 -7.85 19.09
CA GLU A 320 1.82 -7.19 20.03
C GLU A 320 2.21 -5.73 20.19
N ILE A 321 1.20 -4.86 20.28
CA ILE A 321 1.36 -3.47 20.71
C ILE A 321 0.53 -3.29 21.98
N PHE A 322 1.17 -2.86 23.06
CA PHE A 322 0.52 -2.76 24.37
C PHE A 322 1.03 -1.57 25.17
N ALA A 323 0.38 -1.28 26.28
CA ALA A 323 0.80 -0.26 27.23
C ALA A 323 1.29 -0.90 28.52
N LYS A 324 2.20 -0.22 29.23
CA LYS A 324 2.62 -0.59 30.58
C LYS A 324 2.18 0.46 31.59
N ASP A 325 2.13 0.05 32.86
CA ASP A 325 1.89 0.94 33.99
C ASP A 325 2.96 2.04 34.10
N LYS A 326 2.74 3.02 34.97
CA LYS A 326 3.64 4.18 35.14
C LYS A 326 5.07 3.80 35.53
N LEU A 327 5.25 2.63 36.15
CA LEU A 327 6.56 2.10 36.55
C LEU A 327 7.19 1.20 35.48
N PHE A 328 6.50 0.97 34.37
CA PHE A 328 6.86 0.07 33.28
C PHE A 328 7.13 -1.39 33.71
N LYS A 329 6.48 -1.82 34.80
CA LYS A 329 6.66 -3.15 35.40
C LYS A 329 5.61 -4.15 34.94
N LYS A 330 4.39 -3.69 34.65
CA LYS A 330 3.25 -4.55 34.29
C LYS A 330 2.47 -3.97 33.12
N VAL A 331 1.73 -4.81 32.42
CA VAL A 331 0.79 -4.38 31.37
C VAL A 331 -0.30 -3.49 31.99
N ASP A 332 -0.57 -2.36 31.36
CA ASP A 332 -1.76 -1.55 31.65
C ASP A 332 -2.93 -2.11 30.82
N ASN A 333 -3.76 -2.93 31.45
CA ASN A 333 -4.88 -3.59 30.78
C ASN A 333 -5.90 -2.60 30.21
N ARG A 334 -6.10 -1.44 30.84
CA ARG A 334 -7.10 -0.47 30.39
C ARG A 334 -6.63 0.22 29.10
N LEU A 335 -5.39 0.71 29.09
CA LEU A 335 -4.85 1.36 27.90
C LEU A 335 -4.56 0.35 26.79
N THR A 336 -4.11 -0.86 27.14
CA THR A 336 -3.91 -1.94 26.16
C THR A 336 -5.24 -2.33 25.51
N ARG A 337 -6.35 -2.37 26.26
CA ARG A 337 -7.68 -2.56 25.69
C ARG A 337 -8.03 -1.50 24.65
N VAL A 338 -7.73 -0.22 24.92
CA VAL A 338 -7.93 0.86 23.93
C VAL A 338 -7.09 0.62 22.67
N VAL A 339 -5.83 0.19 22.84
CA VAL A 339 -4.95 -0.15 21.71
C VAL A 339 -5.53 -1.28 20.88
N GLN A 340 -6.03 -2.34 21.52
CA GLN A 340 -6.48 -3.55 20.84
C GLN A 340 -7.89 -3.45 20.25
N GLU A 341 -8.81 -2.72 20.91
CA GLU A 341 -10.22 -2.67 20.52
C GLU A 341 -10.57 -1.41 19.69
N GLU A 342 -9.80 -0.33 19.80
CA GLU A 342 -10.15 0.95 19.17
C GLU A 342 -9.09 1.46 18.18
N ILE A 343 -7.81 1.17 18.42
CA ILE A 343 -6.70 1.64 17.57
C ILE A 343 -6.35 0.58 16.53
N PHE A 344 -6.13 -0.66 16.94
CA PHE A 344 -5.92 -1.78 16.03
C PHE A 344 -7.28 -2.19 15.44
N GLU A 345 -7.39 -2.07 14.11
CA GLU A 345 -8.65 -2.38 13.42
C GLU A 345 -8.66 -3.81 12.90
N LYS A 346 -7.55 -4.24 12.27
CA LYS A 346 -7.52 -5.51 11.54
C LYS A 346 -6.11 -5.97 11.21
N VAL A 347 -5.92 -7.28 11.16
CA VAL A 347 -4.78 -7.92 10.51
C VAL A 347 -5.23 -8.69 9.26
N HIS A 348 -4.43 -8.62 8.21
CA HIS A 348 -4.52 -9.46 7.02
C HIS A 348 -3.21 -10.23 6.86
N VAL A 349 -3.29 -11.56 6.79
CA VAL A 349 -2.13 -12.43 6.55
C VAL A 349 -2.09 -12.72 5.05
N TYR A 350 -0.94 -12.51 4.42
CA TYR A 350 -0.79 -12.79 2.99
C TYR A 350 -0.94 -14.30 2.73
N SER A 351 -1.79 -14.65 1.78
CA SER A 351 -2.28 -16.03 1.59
C SER A 351 -1.19 -17.06 1.27
N ASP A 352 -0.18 -16.70 0.48
CA ASP A 352 0.89 -17.62 0.08
C ASP A 352 2.08 -17.64 1.07
N ASN A 353 2.22 -16.63 1.94
CA ASN A 353 3.33 -16.54 2.89
C ASN A 353 2.95 -15.73 4.13
N SER A 354 2.68 -16.42 5.24
CA SER A 354 2.24 -15.79 6.49
C SER A 354 3.32 -15.03 7.26
N ALA A 355 4.57 -15.04 6.77
CA ALA A 355 5.61 -14.12 7.23
C ALA A 355 5.31 -12.65 6.85
N TYR A 356 4.42 -12.44 5.88
CA TYR A 356 3.94 -11.13 5.45
C TYR A 356 2.55 -10.85 6.03
N ARG A 357 2.40 -9.73 6.74
CA ARG A 357 1.11 -9.34 7.35
C ARG A 357 0.87 -7.85 7.22
N SER A 358 -0.37 -7.47 6.94
CA SER A 358 -0.83 -6.07 6.92
C SER A 358 -1.69 -5.80 8.16
N LEU A 359 -1.25 -4.89 9.01
CA LEU A 359 -1.95 -4.41 10.19
C LEU A 359 -2.53 -3.04 9.90
N LEU A 360 -3.82 -2.86 10.15
CA LEU A 360 -4.53 -1.60 9.97
C LEU A 360 -4.68 -0.90 11.32
N PHE A 361 -4.16 0.32 11.43
CA PHE A 361 -4.24 1.13 12.65
C PHE A 361 -5.03 2.41 12.40
N ASN A 362 -5.96 2.73 13.30
CA ASN A 362 -6.67 4.00 13.32
C ASN A 362 -5.79 5.07 13.96
N THR A 363 -5.15 5.87 13.11
CA THR A 363 -4.23 6.94 13.55
C THR A 363 -4.96 8.12 14.18
N THR A 364 -6.24 8.34 13.86
CA THR A 364 -7.05 9.38 14.52
C THR A 364 -7.22 9.03 16.00
N VAL A 365 -7.66 7.81 16.30
CA VAL A 365 -7.87 7.35 17.68
C VAL A 365 -6.55 7.21 18.43
N LEU A 366 -5.50 6.70 17.77
CA LEU A 366 -4.14 6.64 18.36
C LEU A 366 -3.66 8.02 18.79
N ASN A 367 -3.84 9.02 17.92
CA ASN A 367 -3.36 10.37 18.20
C ASN A 367 -4.10 10.98 19.39
N GLU A 368 -5.43 10.84 19.43
CA GLU A 368 -6.30 11.37 20.48
C GLU A 368 -6.04 10.70 21.83
N LYS A 369 -5.99 9.36 21.87
CA LYS A 369 -5.99 8.58 23.12
C LYS A 369 -4.60 8.23 23.65
N VAL A 370 -3.54 8.38 22.84
CA VAL A 370 -2.18 7.95 23.23
C VAL A 370 -1.17 9.07 23.01
N VAL A 371 -1.01 9.53 21.77
CA VAL A 371 0.09 10.43 21.40
C VAL A 371 -0.04 11.80 22.08
N THR A 372 -1.23 12.40 22.03
CA THR A 372 -1.50 13.72 22.63
C THR A 372 -1.36 13.70 24.16
N LEU A 373 -1.57 12.55 24.77
CA LEU A 373 -1.41 12.34 26.22
C LEU A 373 0.04 12.02 26.62
N GLY A 374 0.97 11.93 25.66
CA GLY A 374 2.37 11.61 25.92
C GLY A 374 2.60 10.18 26.41
N LEU A 375 1.65 9.27 26.16
CA LEU A 375 1.69 7.90 26.66
C LEU A 375 2.58 7.03 25.75
N PRO A 376 3.58 6.31 26.29
CA PRO A 376 4.38 5.39 25.49
C PRO A 376 3.61 4.10 25.23
N LEU A 377 3.86 3.50 24.07
CA LEU A 377 3.47 2.13 23.78
C LEU A 377 4.69 1.22 23.74
N PHE A 378 4.45 -0.07 23.78
CA PHE A 378 5.45 -1.11 23.78
C PHE A 378 5.12 -2.11 22.67
N VAL A 379 6.15 -2.57 21.97
CA VAL A 379 6.02 -3.60 20.93
C VAL A 379 6.80 -4.83 21.36
N SER A 380 6.18 -6.00 21.29
CA SER A 380 6.85 -7.29 21.48
C SER A 380 6.60 -8.19 20.28
N LEU A 381 7.54 -9.10 20.05
CA LEU A 381 7.49 -10.10 19.00
C LEU A 381 7.69 -11.47 19.63
N THR A 382 6.85 -12.42 19.25
CA THR A 382 6.97 -13.83 19.62
C THR A 382 6.94 -14.68 18.35
N ALA A 383 7.82 -15.66 18.21
CA ALA A 383 7.97 -16.48 17.01
C ALA A 383 8.12 -17.97 17.36
N MET A 384 7.63 -18.83 16.47
CA MET A 384 7.71 -20.28 16.60
C MET A 384 8.63 -20.91 15.53
N PRO A 385 9.33 -22.01 15.86
CA PRO A 385 9.26 -22.75 17.11
C PRO A 385 10.07 -22.11 18.26
N ASP A 386 9.60 -22.26 19.49
CA ASP A 386 10.31 -21.81 20.69
C ASP A 386 11.50 -22.74 21.01
N ILE A 387 12.72 -22.19 21.06
CA ILE A 387 13.95 -22.95 21.38
C ILE A 387 13.87 -23.58 22.77
N SER A 388 13.17 -22.93 23.71
CA SER A 388 12.98 -23.42 25.06
C SER A 388 12.17 -24.73 25.09
N GLN A 389 11.35 -24.98 24.07
CA GLN A 389 10.51 -26.18 23.96
C GLN A 389 11.18 -27.25 23.10
N THR A 390 11.72 -26.88 21.93
CA THR A 390 12.33 -27.85 21.01
C THR A 390 13.67 -28.38 21.51
N LYS A 391 14.37 -27.61 22.36
CA LYS A 391 15.72 -27.88 22.88
C LYS A 391 16.80 -28.11 21.80
N THR A 392 16.48 -27.84 20.53
CA THR A 392 17.32 -28.13 19.36
C THR A 392 17.44 -26.92 18.47
N VAL A 393 16.34 -26.48 17.85
CA VAL A 393 16.30 -25.30 16.98
C VAL A 393 15.05 -24.46 17.23
N GLY A 394 15.14 -23.15 17.10
CA GLY A 394 14.01 -22.26 17.30
C GLY A 394 14.40 -20.82 17.54
N TYR A 395 13.49 -20.07 18.13
CA TYR A 395 13.65 -18.66 18.46
C TYR A 395 13.49 -18.45 19.96
N SER A 396 14.34 -17.61 20.56
CA SER A 396 14.19 -17.17 21.94
C SER A 396 13.47 -15.81 21.96
N THR A 397 12.13 -15.87 21.95
CA THR A 397 11.27 -14.68 21.86
C THR A 397 10.19 -14.60 22.94
N PHE A 398 10.19 -15.53 23.90
CA PHE A 398 9.09 -15.71 24.87
C PHE A 398 9.35 -15.10 26.25
N GLY A 399 10.60 -14.81 26.62
CA GLY A 399 10.92 -14.07 27.82
C GLY A 399 10.73 -12.56 27.65
N TYR A 400 10.26 -11.89 28.71
CA TYR A 400 10.11 -10.43 28.75
C TYR A 400 11.43 -9.69 28.49
N ASP A 401 12.57 -10.35 28.67
CA ASP A 401 13.94 -9.86 28.43
C ASP A 401 14.64 -10.54 27.24
N ASP A 402 13.99 -11.50 26.55
CA ASP A 402 14.63 -12.28 25.48
C ASP A 402 14.66 -11.51 24.16
N ILE A 403 13.61 -10.74 23.88
CA ILE A 403 13.60 -9.68 22.85
C ILE A 403 13.37 -8.29 23.46
N GLY A 404 12.94 -8.22 24.73
CA GLY A 404 12.50 -6.97 25.33
C GLY A 404 11.26 -6.41 24.61
N SER A 405 10.39 -5.71 25.34
CA SER A 405 9.39 -4.90 24.66
C SER A 405 10.05 -3.59 24.19
N ILE A 406 10.05 -3.30 22.89
CA ILE A 406 10.55 -2.01 22.39
C ILE A 406 9.63 -0.91 22.88
N LYS A 407 10.17 0.02 23.66
CA LYS A 407 9.47 1.25 24.05
C LYS A 407 9.39 2.21 22.86
N LEU A 408 8.16 2.55 22.47
CA LEU A 408 7.83 3.61 21.55
C LEU A 408 7.42 4.85 22.36
N THR A 409 8.33 5.82 22.45
CA THR A 409 8.04 7.15 23.02
C THR A 409 7.04 7.91 22.14
N SER A 410 6.42 8.97 22.65
CA SER A 410 5.49 9.79 21.86
C SER A 410 6.12 10.29 20.55
N ASP A 411 7.37 10.77 20.59
CA ASP A 411 8.10 11.19 19.38
C ASP A 411 8.29 10.05 18.37
N ARG A 412 8.58 8.83 18.85
CA ARG A 412 8.69 7.65 17.99
C ARG A 412 7.33 7.26 17.41
N LEU A 413 6.27 7.34 18.20
CA LEU A 413 4.90 7.08 17.75
C LEU A 413 4.50 8.05 16.64
N GLN A 414 4.77 9.35 16.78
CA GLN A 414 4.49 10.34 15.74
C GLN A 414 5.23 10.07 14.43
N LYS A 415 6.48 9.59 14.51
CA LYS A 415 7.25 9.21 13.31
C LYS A 415 6.70 7.94 12.65
N LEU A 416 6.37 6.92 13.44
CA LEU A 416 5.95 5.61 12.96
C LEU A 416 4.48 5.54 12.54
N PHE A 417 3.61 6.32 13.15
CA PHE A 417 2.18 6.35 12.85
C PHE A 417 1.78 7.68 12.23
N HIS A 418 1.58 7.66 10.92
CA HIS A 418 1.16 8.81 10.14
C HIS A 418 -0.16 8.51 9.43
N PRO A 419 -1.11 9.47 9.39
CA PRO A 419 -2.33 9.37 8.61
C PRO A 419 -2.09 8.94 7.16
N ASP A 420 -2.93 8.04 6.67
CA ASP A 420 -3.07 7.70 5.25
C ASP A 420 -1.76 7.25 4.59
N ARG A 421 -0.89 6.56 5.34
CA ARG A 421 0.41 6.08 4.88
C ARG A 421 0.49 4.55 4.93
N THR A 422 1.34 3.97 4.08
CA THR A 422 1.85 2.61 4.28
C THR A 422 3.23 2.62 4.95
N VAL A 423 3.41 1.83 6.00
CA VAL A 423 4.71 1.57 6.61
C VAL A 423 5.11 0.13 6.31
N LEU A 424 6.32 -0.06 5.78
CA LEU A 424 6.93 -1.35 5.56
C LEU A 424 7.89 -1.62 6.72
N ILE A 425 7.68 -2.69 7.47
CA ILE A 425 8.52 -3.09 8.61
C ILE A 425 9.20 -4.41 8.29
N ASP A 426 10.51 -4.37 8.12
CA ASP A 426 11.35 -5.54 7.89
C ASP A 426 12.03 -5.92 9.20
N ILE A 427 11.70 -7.10 9.73
CA ILE A 427 12.22 -7.58 11.00
C ILE A 427 13.11 -8.80 10.75
N LYS A 428 14.33 -8.75 11.30
CA LYS A 428 15.26 -9.88 11.35
C LYS A 428 15.44 -10.35 12.81
N ILE A 429 15.27 -11.64 13.07
CA ILE A 429 15.50 -12.27 14.39
C ILE A 429 16.58 -13.34 14.31
N HIS A 430 17.23 -13.68 15.42
CA HIS A 430 18.23 -14.75 15.46
C HIS A 430 17.55 -16.12 15.54
N ARG A 431 17.94 -17.06 14.66
CA ARG A 431 17.56 -18.47 14.77
C ARG A 431 18.61 -19.19 15.60
N GLU A 432 18.20 -19.77 16.73
CA GLU A 432 19.07 -20.51 17.62
C GLU A 432 19.21 -21.98 17.22
N GLN A 433 20.41 -22.55 17.45
CA GLN A 433 20.69 -23.98 17.39
C GLN A 433 21.49 -24.39 18.63
N THR A 434 21.08 -25.46 19.30
CA THR A 434 21.83 -26.02 20.43
C THR A 434 22.85 -27.05 19.95
N GLU A 435 23.82 -27.40 20.81
CA GLU A 435 24.77 -28.49 20.56
C GLU A 435 24.11 -29.85 20.30
N LYS A 436 22.81 -30.03 20.60
CA LYS A 436 22.10 -31.27 20.29
C LYS A 436 21.86 -31.46 18.79
N VAL A 437 21.92 -30.39 18.00
CA VAL A 437 21.70 -30.43 16.55
C VAL A 437 22.86 -31.11 15.85
N PHE A 438 24.09 -30.81 16.23
CA PHE A 438 25.28 -31.38 15.60
C PHE A 438 26.46 -31.42 16.57
N LYS A 439 27.12 -32.58 16.66
CA LYS A 439 28.32 -32.79 17.48
C LYS A 439 29.38 -33.51 16.67
N ILE A 440 30.64 -33.09 16.81
CA ILE A 440 31.80 -33.81 16.30
C ILE A 440 32.53 -34.42 17.48
N PHE A 441 32.80 -35.73 17.42
CA PHE A 441 33.59 -36.43 18.42
C PHE A 441 34.99 -36.71 17.87
N GLY A 442 36.01 -36.52 18.71
CA GLY A 442 37.35 -37.02 18.41
C GLY A 442 37.42 -38.53 18.65
N LEU A 443 38.10 -39.27 17.78
CA LEU A 443 38.50 -40.64 18.07
C LEU A 443 39.60 -40.61 19.13
N SER A 444 39.35 -41.26 20.27
CA SER A 444 40.33 -41.50 21.34
C SER A 444 41.10 -42.79 21.11
#